data_AF-A0A368T498-F1
#
_entry.id   AF-A0A368T498-F1
#
_cell.length_a   1.000
_cell.length_b   1.000
_cell.length_c   1.000
_cell.angle_alpha   90.00
_cell.angle_beta   90.00
_cell.angle_gamma   90.00
#
_symmetry.space_group_name_H-M   'P 1'
#
loop_
_entity.id
_entity.type
_entity.pdbx_description
1 polymer ?
#
loop_
_entity_poly.entity_id
_entity_poly.type
_entity_poly.pdbx_seq_one_letter_code
_entity_poly.pdbx_strand_id
1 'polypeptide(L)'
;MTRVAARGPAGSSAAAAEAAGTAVDTAAVRASAPSSAADTRARRRGRAAGERDIGAPSGRLSAGGEVGWERSRCADASRAPPTCKERSRTKRRTGRGRPAGRVEGGRKRAAAYSVTVRIGLFTDYYLPAVGGVQTLVAAQHRLLAERGHGVTVVCASYGSGRDHRATDVIHLPSAARLEFDQHRPYLPLPHRQRRLVAEMARRGGVDIVHGHTEFGVSVAARAVARAFGAPYVVTMHTLMHRQMEDTFADPLAWSRRLLTFQRLMLRPGPDTYRPVGAATAAQHNVWRFMVRHANTADAVVVPSRHFAEKLAERGVRPPLHVVPNVTAAVRRRTAPPGDGEPTIVWVGRLSPEKRILPFLQALRTLPGAGWRAEVYGGGVQEEECRAFLAAHPMPGVRLLGARPHADVLAALERADIAVITSHGFDNHPMAVVEAVAAGLPILACDPDLSEGVTPDNAVLTAPDPAAIGAGLTRLVRDPGLRATLAAGSRRLAARYTGERFAERLEAVYREALAGRRTARSGSL
;
A
#
# COMPACT_ATOMS: atom_id res chain seq x y z
N MET A 1 81.73 19.16 -7.17
CA MET A 1 80.54 20.04 -7.24
C MET A 1 79.69 19.72 -6.02
N THR A 2 79.84 20.58 -5.01
CA THR A 2 78.97 20.89 -3.84
C THR A 2 77.69 20.07 -3.62
N ARG A 3 77.27 19.64 -2.42
CA ARG A 3 77.82 19.36 -1.06
C ARG A 3 76.57 18.98 -0.23
N VAL A 4 76.60 17.88 0.53
CA VAL A 4 76.09 17.74 1.94
C VAL A 4 74.58 18.02 2.16
N ALA A 5 73.71 17.01 2.33
CA ALA A 5 73.43 16.21 3.54
C ALA A 5 72.84 16.99 4.74
N ALA A 6 71.64 16.60 5.20
CA ALA A 6 71.37 16.08 6.56
C ALA A 6 69.94 16.37 7.08
N ARG A 7 69.30 15.27 7.54
CA ARG A 7 68.53 15.08 8.79
C ARG A 7 67.30 15.97 9.08
N GLY A 8 66.15 15.30 9.28
CA GLY A 8 64.93 15.84 9.90
C GLY A 8 65.09 16.04 11.42
N PRO A 9 64.10 15.72 12.28
CA PRO A 9 62.65 15.54 12.09
C PRO A 9 61.83 16.33 13.15
N ALA A 10 60.51 16.08 13.22
CA ALA A 10 59.61 16.38 14.36
C ALA A 10 59.37 17.88 14.67
N GLY A 11 58.24 18.33 15.21
CA GLY A 11 57.06 17.68 15.77
C GLY A 11 56.27 18.73 16.57
N SER A 12 55.08 18.33 17.04
CA SER A 12 54.23 19.03 18.03
C SER A 12 53.58 20.34 17.54
N SER A 13 52.44 20.82 18.02
CA SER A 13 51.55 20.54 19.15
C SER A 13 50.17 21.12 18.74
N ALA A 14 49.02 20.51 19.01
CA ALA A 14 48.21 20.57 20.23
C ALA A 14 47.93 21.99 20.81
N ALA A 15 46.65 22.19 21.19
CA ALA A 15 46.01 23.33 21.87
C ALA A 15 45.42 24.42 20.95
N ALA A 16 44.09 24.55 20.80
CA ALA A 16 43.04 24.93 21.78
C ALA A 16 43.12 26.41 22.20
N ALA A 17 42.24 27.22 21.60
CA ALA A 17 41.79 28.58 21.98
C ALA A 17 41.00 29.11 20.75
N GLU A 18 39.92 29.87 20.79
CA GLU A 18 39.04 30.37 21.83
C GLU A 18 37.85 30.99 21.05
N ALA A 19 36.75 31.24 21.74
CA ALA A 19 35.52 31.76 21.16
C ALA A 19 35.67 33.15 20.52
N ALA A 20 35.01 33.36 19.39
CA ALA A 20 34.47 34.66 19.02
C ALA A 20 33.22 34.45 18.16
N GLY A 21 32.08 34.87 18.70
CA GLY A 21 30.80 34.83 17.99
C GLY A 21 30.77 35.83 16.83
N THR A 22 29.88 35.58 15.88
CA THR A 22 29.27 36.64 15.08
C THR A 22 27.94 36.12 14.55
N ALA A 23 26.94 36.99 14.68
CA ALA A 23 25.58 36.81 14.24
C ALA A 23 25.53 36.44 12.75
N VAL A 24 24.65 35.50 12.39
CA VAL A 24 24.27 35.28 10.99
C VAL A 24 22.82 35.74 10.82
N ASP A 25 22.77 36.79 10.03
CA ASP A 25 21.65 37.52 9.48
C ASP A 25 20.65 36.61 8.75
N THR A 26 19.38 36.89 8.94
CA THR A 26 18.25 36.19 8.31
C THR A 26 17.72 37.03 7.14
N ALA A 27 18.01 36.61 5.91
CA ALA A 27 17.23 36.98 4.71
C ALA A 27 17.40 35.87 3.65
N ALA A 28 16.46 34.93 3.54
CA ALA A 28 15.25 35.00 2.70
C ALA A 28 15.51 34.62 1.22
N VAL A 29 15.44 33.32 0.92
CA VAL A 29 15.20 32.81 -0.44
C VAL A 29 13.70 32.82 -0.68
N ARG A 30 13.23 33.78 -1.48
CA ARG A 30 11.87 33.81 -2.04
C ARG A 30 11.78 32.79 -3.18
N ALA A 31 10.85 31.85 -3.09
CA ALA A 31 10.37 31.09 -4.24
C ALA A 31 9.28 31.91 -4.94
N SER A 32 9.43 32.04 -6.25
CA SER A 32 8.59 32.79 -7.18
C SER A 32 7.16 32.25 -7.20
N ALA A 33 6.18 33.13 -6.92
CA ALA A 33 4.78 32.91 -7.23
C ALA A 33 4.49 33.39 -8.67
N PRO A 34 3.51 32.81 -9.39
CA PRO A 34 3.11 33.31 -10.70
C PRO A 34 2.37 34.65 -10.56
N SER A 35 2.69 35.57 -11.47
CA SER A 35 2.12 36.91 -11.55
C SER A 35 0.64 36.90 -11.94
N SER A 36 -0.22 37.42 -11.07
CA SER A 36 -1.51 37.97 -11.45
C SER A 36 -1.84 39.15 -10.54
N ALA A 37 -1.81 40.37 -11.08
CA ALA A 37 -2.76 41.45 -10.77
C ALA A 37 -2.29 42.77 -11.39
N ALA A 38 -3.05 43.22 -12.38
CA ALA A 38 -3.40 44.63 -12.50
C ALA A 38 -4.79 44.64 -13.12
N ASP A 39 -5.83 44.91 -12.33
CA ASP A 39 -6.40 46.26 -12.30
C ASP A 39 -7.54 46.33 -11.27
N THR A 40 -7.91 47.55 -10.93
CA THR A 40 -9.07 48.03 -10.17
C THR A 40 -8.83 48.42 -8.71
N ARG A 41 -8.59 49.72 -8.56
CA ARG A 41 -9.01 50.52 -7.40
C ARG A 41 -9.96 51.59 -7.92
N ALA A 42 -11.23 51.58 -7.51
CA ALA A 42 -12.02 52.77 -7.11
C ALA A 42 -13.55 52.52 -7.10
N ARG A 43 -14.21 53.26 -6.19
CA ARG A 43 -15.67 53.54 -6.03
C ARG A 43 -16.46 52.42 -5.31
N ARG A 44 -16.81 52.51 -4.02
CA ARG A 44 -17.54 53.50 -3.20
C ARG A 44 -19.04 53.65 -3.59
N ARG A 45 -19.90 53.25 -2.64
CA ARG A 45 -21.30 53.63 -2.36
C ARG A 45 -22.42 53.01 -3.23
N GLY A 46 -23.47 52.51 -2.56
CA GLY A 46 -24.84 52.55 -3.10
C GLY A 46 -25.75 51.34 -2.81
N ARG A 47 -26.58 51.50 -1.76
CA ARG A 47 -27.97 51.02 -1.54
C ARG A 47 -28.65 50.03 -2.53
N ALA A 48 -29.33 49.05 -1.89
CA ALA A 48 -30.75 48.69 -1.96
C ALA A 48 -31.44 48.21 -3.27
N ALA A 49 -32.19 47.10 -3.07
CA ALA A 49 -33.51 46.73 -3.61
C ALA A 49 -33.71 46.52 -5.12
N GLY A 50 -34.44 45.46 -5.48
CA GLY A 50 -35.09 45.32 -6.78
C GLY A 50 -35.35 43.87 -7.21
N GLU A 51 -36.59 43.42 -7.02
CA GLU A 51 -37.21 42.21 -7.57
C GLU A 51 -37.18 42.17 -9.12
N ARG A 52 -37.24 40.96 -9.70
CA ARG A 52 -38.39 40.51 -10.50
C ARG A 52 -38.29 39.06 -10.97
N ASP A 53 -39.37 38.33 -10.69
CA ASP A 53 -39.85 37.08 -11.29
C ASP A 53 -39.91 37.10 -12.82
N ILE A 54 -39.69 35.94 -13.46
CA ILE A 54 -40.54 35.21 -14.43
C ILE A 54 -39.91 33.79 -14.53
N GLY A 55 -40.53 32.61 -14.49
CA GLY A 55 -41.91 32.12 -14.42
C GLY A 55 -41.82 30.61 -14.75
N ALA A 56 -42.44 29.75 -13.95
CA ALA A 56 -42.56 28.32 -14.22
C ALA A 56 -43.63 28.05 -15.31
N PRO A 57 -43.75 26.79 -15.78
CA PRO A 57 -45.06 26.19 -15.66
C PRO A 57 -45.04 24.78 -15.07
N SER A 58 -46.07 24.55 -14.25
CA SER A 58 -46.52 23.32 -13.63
C SER A 58 -47.36 22.46 -14.57
N GLY A 59 -47.33 21.14 -14.35
CA GLY A 59 -48.39 20.21 -14.79
C GLY A 59 -48.29 18.90 -14.00
N ARG A 60 -49.27 18.66 -13.10
CA ARG A 60 -49.42 17.47 -12.25
C ARG A 60 -50.24 16.37 -12.94
N LEU A 61 -50.25 15.21 -12.24
CA LEU A 61 -51.18 14.06 -12.25
C LEU A 61 -50.62 12.87 -13.06
N SER A 62 -50.63 11.61 -12.60
CA SER A 62 -51.16 10.98 -11.39
C SER A 62 -50.70 9.50 -11.34
N ALA A 63 -50.52 8.99 -10.12
CA ALA A 63 -50.77 7.62 -9.60
C ALA A 63 -50.57 6.35 -10.46
N GLY A 64 -49.89 5.37 -9.83
CA GLY A 64 -50.25 3.94 -9.89
C GLY A 64 -49.36 3.05 -10.77
N GLY A 65 -48.75 2.03 -10.18
CA GLY A 65 -48.12 0.94 -10.93
C GLY A 65 -47.02 0.21 -10.18
N GLU A 66 -47.41 -0.73 -9.33
CA GLU A 66 -46.56 -1.81 -8.82
C GLU A 66 -45.92 -2.58 -9.99
N VAL A 67 -44.62 -2.90 -9.91
CA VAL A 67 -43.97 -3.78 -10.88
C VAL A 67 -43.65 -5.10 -10.19
N GLY A 68 -44.45 -6.10 -10.53
CA GLY A 68 -44.35 -7.49 -10.08
C GLY A 68 -43.17 -8.23 -10.69
N TRP A 69 -42.66 -9.18 -9.90
CA TRP A 69 -41.66 -10.16 -10.28
C TRP A 69 -42.27 -11.21 -11.22
N GLU A 70 -41.84 -11.25 -12.48
CA GLU A 70 -42.23 -12.31 -13.41
C GLU A 70 -41.21 -13.46 -13.43
N ARG A 71 -41.72 -14.66 -13.11
CA ARG A 71 -41.02 -15.94 -13.17
C ARG A 71 -41.05 -16.46 -14.59
N SER A 72 -39.88 -16.72 -15.18
CA SER A 72 -39.76 -17.45 -16.44
C SER A 72 -40.01 -18.95 -16.25
N ARG A 73 -40.92 -19.49 -17.06
CA ARG A 73 -41.33 -20.90 -17.09
C ARG A 73 -40.34 -21.72 -17.92
N CYS A 74 -40.00 -22.90 -17.42
CA CYS A 74 -39.40 -24.00 -18.20
C CYS A 74 -40.48 -24.62 -19.10
N ALA A 75 -40.10 -24.96 -20.33
CA ALA A 75 -40.89 -25.80 -21.23
C ALA A 75 -40.21 -27.17 -21.40
N ASP A 76 -41.02 -28.21 -21.27
CA ASP A 76 -40.76 -29.62 -21.53
C ASP A 76 -40.39 -29.90 -22.98
N ALA A 77 -39.51 -30.88 -23.20
CA ALA A 77 -39.58 -31.76 -24.35
C ALA A 77 -38.95 -33.13 -24.01
N SER A 78 -39.80 -34.16 -24.03
CA SER A 78 -39.51 -35.57 -23.84
C SER A 78 -39.15 -36.26 -25.17
N ARG A 79 -38.27 -37.27 -25.11
CA ARG A 79 -38.42 -38.61 -25.74
C ARG A 79 -37.10 -39.41 -25.77
N ALA A 80 -37.16 -40.65 -25.31
CA ALA A 80 -36.27 -41.79 -25.63
C ALA A 80 -37.10 -42.83 -26.45
N PRO A 81 -36.70 -44.10 -26.76
CA PRO A 81 -35.44 -44.88 -26.55
C PRO A 81 -35.13 -45.80 -27.81
N PRO A 82 -34.64 -47.08 -27.79
CA PRO A 82 -33.77 -47.90 -26.88
C PRO A 82 -32.65 -48.77 -27.58
N THR A 83 -31.92 -49.58 -26.76
CA THR A 83 -31.21 -50.89 -27.01
C THR A 83 -29.69 -50.87 -27.30
N CYS A 84 -28.80 -51.83 -26.95
CA CYS A 84 -28.73 -52.98 -26.01
C CYS A 84 -27.30 -53.64 -26.11
N LYS A 85 -26.72 -54.06 -24.96
CA LYS A 85 -25.70 -55.14 -24.68
C LYS A 85 -24.32 -55.23 -25.39
N GLU A 86 -23.26 -55.37 -24.57
CA GLU A 86 -22.33 -56.55 -24.42
C GLU A 86 -21.18 -56.19 -23.45
N ARG A 87 -21.05 -56.79 -22.24
CA ARG A 87 -20.34 -58.02 -21.82
C ARG A 87 -18.92 -58.25 -22.36
N SER A 88 -17.92 -58.14 -21.47
CA SER A 88 -16.89 -59.18 -21.30
C SER A 88 -16.30 -59.21 -19.88
N ARG A 89 -15.99 -60.43 -19.43
CA ARG A 89 -15.55 -60.86 -18.09
C ARG A 89 -14.03 -60.97 -18.05
N THR A 90 -13.43 -60.71 -16.87
CA THR A 90 -12.54 -61.61 -16.07
C THR A 90 -11.86 -60.75 -14.98
N LYS A 91 -11.53 -61.16 -13.75
CA LYS A 91 -11.62 -62.41 -12.97
C LYS A 91 -11.59 -61.97 -11.49
N ARG A 92 -12.39 -62.62 -10.64
CA ARG A 92 -12.41 -62.43 -9.18
C ARG A 92 -11.09 -62.90 -8.55
N ARG A 93 -10.61 -62.17 -7.54
CA ARG A 93 -9.90 -62.75 -6.40
C ARG A 93 -10.44 -62.12 -5.12
N THR A 94 -10.92 -62.98 -4.24
CA THR A 94 -11.67 -62.70 -3.01
C THR A 94 -10.75 -62.30 -1.87
N GLY A 95 -11.12 -61.26 -1.12
CA GLY A 95 -10.48 -60.88 0.14
C GLY A 95 -11.36 -59.92 0.92
N ARG A 96 -11.85 -60.37 2.08
CA ARG A 96 -12.88 -59.82 2.97
C ARG A 96 -12.74 -58.32 3.34
N GLY A 97 -13.87 -57.61 3.36
CA GLY A 97 -14.07 -56.34 4.08
C GLY A 97 -15.52 -55.85 3.95
N ARG A 98 -16.27 -55.82 5.07
CA ARG A 98 -17.68 -55.36 5.20
C ARG A 98 -17.77 -53.81 5.18
N PRO A 99 -18.97 -53.22 5.03
CA PRO A 99 -19.23 -52.15 4.06
C PRO A 99 -19.10 -50.72 4.60
N ALA A 100 -18.92 -49.80 3.63
CA ALA A 100 -18.95 -48.36 3.80
C ALA A 100 -20.28 -47.87 4.36
N GLY A 101 -20.23 -47.24 5.54
CA GLY A 101 -21.29 -46.40 6.08
C GLY A 101 -21.21 -44.99 5.50
N ARG A 102 -22.39 -44.44 5.18
CA ARG A 102 -22.70 -43.04 4.86
C ARG A 102 -21.64 -42.03 5.35
N VAL A 103 -21.02 -41.31 4.42
CA VAL A 103 -20.38 -40.03 4.73
C VAL A 103 -21.46 -38.97 4.63
N GLU A 104 -22.12 -38.69 5.76
CA GLU A 104 -22.89 -37.48 5.94
C GLU A 104 -21.97 -36.25 5.78
N GLY A 105 -22.43 -35.30 4.97
CA GLY A 105 -21.78 -34.03 4.73
C GLY A 105 -21.70 -33.18 6.00
N GLY A 106 -20.67 -33.42 6.80
CA GLY A 106 -20.24 -32.51 7.85
C GLY A 106 -19.48 -31.34 7.25
N ARG A 107 -20.16 -30.21 7.02
CA ARG A 107 -19.51 -28.90 7.00
C ARG A 107 -18.75 -28.75 8.31
N LYS A 108 -17.45 -29.06 8.31
CA LYS A 108 -16.54 -28.64 9.39
C LYS A 108 -16.51 -27.12 9.38
N ARG A 109 -17.43 -26.50 10.12
CA ARG A 109 -17.28 -25.13 10.60
C ARG A 109 -15.92 -25.09 11.30
N ALA A 110 -15.01 -24.28 10.79
CA ALA A 110 -13.82 -23.90 11.54
C ALA A 110 -14.30 -23.42 12.92
N ALA A 111 -13.85 -24.09 13.99
CA ALA A 111 -14.16 -23.67 15.34
C ALA A 111 -13.60 -22.25 15.52
N ALA A 112 -14.50 -21.27 15.65
CA ALA A 112 -14.16 -19.90 15.98
C ALA A 112 -13.63 -19.86 17.42
N TYR A 113 -12.32 -20.06 17.56
CA TYR A 113 -11.58 -19.72 18.77
C TYR A 113 -11.14 -18.26 18.64
N SER A 114 -11.99 -17.31 18.98
CA SER A 114 -11.57 -15.91 19.12
C SER A 114 -11.93 -15.37 20.49
N VAL A 115 -10.89 -15.03 21.26
CA VAL A 115 -11.02 -13.99 22.28
C VAL A 115 -11.23 -12.70 21.49
N THR A 116 -12.42 -12.12 21.56
CA THR A 116 -12.65 -10.77 21.07
C THR A 116 -11.72 -9.81 21.80
N VAL A 117 -11.00 -8.99 21.05
CA VAL A 117 -10.05 -8.00 21.57
C VAL A 117 -10.29 -6.64 20.94
N ARG A 118 -9.87 -5.60 21.62
CA ARG A 118 -9.92 -4.21 21.15
C ARG A 118 -8.57 -3.81 20.58
N ILE A 119 -8.59 -3.35 19.34
CA ILE A 119 -7.41 -3.11 18.53
C ILE A 119 -7.39 -1.64 18.15
N GLY A 120 -6.35 -0.91 18.57
CA GLY A 120 -6.07 0.43 18.06
C GLY A 120 -5.15 0.37 16.85
N LEU A 121 -5.63 0.77 15.67
CA LEU A 121 -4.82 0.93 14.46
C LEU A 121 -4.34 2.37 14.35
N PHE A 122 -3.03 2.61 14.47
CA PHE A 122 -2.41 3.93 14.48
C PHE A 122 -1.70 4.17 13.17
N THR A 123 -2.14 5.13 12.36
CA THR A 123 -1.60 5.36 11.02
C THR A 123 -1.38 6.84 10.75
N ASP A 124 -0.25 7.21 10.15
CA ASP A 124 0.00 8.59 9.76
C ASP A 124 -0.84 9.03 8.55
N TYR A 125 -1.42 8.07 7.83
CA TYR A 125 -2.23 8.29 6.64
C TYR A 125 -3.51 7.45 6.68
N TYR A 126 -4.66 8.03 6.35
CA TYR A 126 -5.93 7.29 6.28
C TYR A 126 -6.88 7.88 5.24
N LEU A 127 -8.05 7.27 5.07
CA LEU A 127 -9.08 7.77 4.16
C LEU A 127 -9.49 9.21 4.51
N PRO A 128 -9.86 10.04 3.52
CA PRO A 128 -10.07 9.74 2.09
C PRO A 128 -8.82 9.92 1.21
N ALA A 129 -7.63 10.15 1.79
CA ALA A 129 -6.42 10.26 0.98
C ALA A 129 -6.16 8.96 0.20
N VAL A 130 -5.71 9.11 -1.04
CA VAL A 130 -5.48 7.97 -1.95
C VAL A 130 -4.06 7.45 -1.74
N GLY A 131 -3.95 6.14 -1.49
CA GLY A 131 -2.65 5.47 -1.42
C GLY A 131 -2.76 4.04 -0.90
N GLY A 132 -1.71 3.25 -1.12
CA GLY A 132 -1.72 1.83 -0.79
C GLY A 132 -1.85 1.54 0.70
N VAL A 133 -1.21 2.35 1.55
CA VAL A 133 -1.28 2.19 3.02
C VAL A 133 -2.70 2.48 3.52
N GLN A 134 -3.33 3.56 3.03
CA GLN A 134 -4.68 3.95 3.39
C GLN A 134 -5.69 2.85 3.02
N THR A 135 -5.61 2.34 1.79
CA THR A 135 -6.46 1.24 1.30
C THR A 135 -6.28 -0.03 2.12
N LEU A 136 -5.03 -0.40 2.43
CA LEU A 136 -4.73 -1.59 3.24
C LEU A 136 -5.25 -1.45 4.67
N VAL A 137 -5.01 -0.32 5.35
CA VAL A 137 -5.48 -0.10 6.73
C VAL A 137 -7.01 -0.11 6.76
N ALA A 138 -7.68 0.44 5.75
CA ALA A 138 -9.14 0.38 5.62
C ALA A 138 -9.64 -1.07 5.44
N ALA A 139 -8.98 -1.87 4.61
CA ALA A 139 -9.29 -3.29 4.45
C ALA A 139 -9.06 -4.07 5.76
N GLN A 140 -7.94 -3.84 6.43
CA GLN A 140 -7.62 -4.45 7.72
C GLN A 140 -8.64 -4.09 8.81
N HIS A 141 -9.03 -2.82 8.88
CA HIS A 141 -10.08 -2.36 9.79
C HIS A 141 -11.37 -3.14 9.57
N ARG A 142 -11.84 -3.21 8.32
CA ARG A 142 -13.07 -3.91 7.95
C ARG A 142 -13.00 -5.40 8.29
N LEU A 143 -11.92 -6.08 7.86
CA LEU A 143 -11.76 -7.53 8.03
C LEU A 143 -11.67 -7.95 9.50
N LEU A 144 -11.03 -7.15 10.35
CA LEU A 144 -10.98 -7.42 11.79
C LEU A 144 -12.32 -7.14 12.46
N ALA A 145 -13.02 -6.07 12.07
CA ALA A 145 -14.36 -5.76 12.58
C ALA A 145 -15.40 -6.83 12.18
N GLU A 146 -15.35 -7.34 10.94
CA GLU A 146 -16.19 -8.45 10.45
C GLU A 146 -15.99 -9.75 11.25
N ARG A 147 -14.83 -9.91 11.90
CA ARG A 147 -14.51 -11.05 12.78
C ARG A 147 -14.88 -10.81 14.25
N GLY A 148 -15.52 -9.68 14.54
CA GLY A 148 -16.06 -9.33 15.86
C GLY A 148 -15.09 -8.60 16.78
N HIS A 149 -13.92 -8.16 16.29
CA HIS A 149 -13.00 -7.35 17.08
C HIS A 149 -13.49 -5.90 17.22
N GLY A 150 -13.24 -5.28 18.37
CA GLY A 150 -13.47 -3.84 18.55
C GLY A 150 -12.31 -3.06 17.95
N VAL A 151 -12.46 -2.49 16.76
CA VAL A 151 -11.36 -1.79 16.08
C VAL A 151 -11.56 -0.28 16.19
N THR A 152 -10.49 0.46 16.48
CA THR A 152 -10.46 1.92 16.44
C THR A 152 -9.27 2.38 15.61
N VAL A 153 -9.51 3.21 14.60
CA VAL A 153 -8.44 3.83 13.81
C VAL A 153 -8.08 5.17 14.41
N VAL A 154 -6.80 5.44 14.56
CA VAL A 154 -6.25 6.72 15.00
C VAL A 154 -5.34 7.22 13.90
N CYS A 155 -5.65 8.38 13.33
CA CYS A 155 -4.91 8.93 12.20
C CYS A 155 -4.63 10.43 12.31
N ALA A 156 -3.66 10.94 11.55
CA ALA A 156 -3.42 12.38 11.47
C ALA A 156 -4.56 13.05 10.67
N SER A 157 -5.05 14.19 11.18
CA SER A 157 -6.03 15.03 10.47
C SER A 157 -5.39 15.72 9.27
N TYR A 158 -6.11 15.75 8.15
CA TYR A 158 -5.70 16.51 6.96
C TYR A 158 -5.95 18.02 7.12
N GLY A 159 -6.77 18.42 8.09
CA GLY A 159 -7.36 19.75 8.16
C GLY A 159 -8.39 19.98 7.04
N SER A 160 -9.18 21.05 7.15
CA SER A 160 -10.15 21.49 6.11
C SER A 160 -11.35 20.57 5.82
N GLY A 161 -11.81 19.78 6.80
CA GLY A 161 -13.07 19.01 6.66
C GLY A 161 -13.00 17.79 5.74
N ARG A 162 -11.81 17.41 5.28
CA ARG A 162 -11.57 16.20 4.47
C ARG A 162 -11.52 14.91 5.28
N ASP A 163 -11.51 15.01 6.60
CA ASP A 163 -11.35 13.86 7.49
C ASP A 163 -12.53 12.87 7.37
N HIS A 164 -12.22 11.58 7.27
CA HIS A 164 -13.25 10.53 7.24
C HIS A 164 -14.04 10.50 8.56
N ARG A 165 -15.36 10.71 8.48
CA ARG A 165 -16.23 10.77 9.65
C ARG A 165 -16.84 9.40 9.92
N ALA A 166 -16.23 8.64 10.81
CA ALA A 166 -16.80 7.44 11.39
C ALA A 166 -16.53 7.41 12.89
N THR A 167 -17.43 6.80 13.66
CA THR A 167 -17.39 6.83 15.14
C THR A 167 -16.18 6.09 15.71
N ASP A 168 -15.66 5.14 14.96
CA ASP A 168 -14.48 4.31 15.22
C ASP A 168 -13.16 4.94 14.70
N VAL A 169 -13.20 6.17 14.17
CA VAL A 169 -12.02 6.88 13.66
C VAL A 169 -11.74 8.15 14.48
N ILE A 170 -10.50 8.27 14.95
CA ILE A 170 -10.00 9.40 15.74
C ILE A 170 -8.97 10.17 14.91
N HIS A 171 -9.29 11.43 14.61
CA HIS A 171 -8.39 12.34 13.92
C HIS A 171 -7.56 13.16 14.90
N LEU A 172 -6.25 13.02 14.84
CA LEU A 172 -5.31 13.76 15.66
C LEU A 172 -4.97 15.10 15.00
N PRO A 173 -4.94 16.22 15.75
CA PRO A 173 -4.63 17.52 15.19
C PRO A 173 -3.20 17.55 14.65
N SER A 174 -3.07 17.78 13.34
CA SER A 174 -1.79 17.82 12.65
C SER A 174 -1.07 19.16 12.82
N ALA A 175 0.24 19.19 12.53
CA ALA A 175 1.03 20.41 12.56
C ALA A 175 0.70 21.28 11.33
N ALA A 176 -0.26 22.19 11.47
CA ALA A 176 -0.89 22.93 10.36
C ALA A 176 0.04 23.76 9.45
N ARG A 177 1.34 23.90 9.79
CA ARG A 177 2.34 24.65 9.00
C ARG A 177 3.33 23.76 8.24
N LEU A 178 3.26 22.44 8.40
CA LEU A 178 4.15 21.49 7.73
C LEU A 178 3.29 20.59 6.85
N GLU A 179 3.51 20.65 5.54
CA GLU A 179 2.83 19.79 4.57
C GLU A 179 3.89 19.04 3.74
N PHE A 180 3.77 17.72 3.71
CA PHE A 180 4.66 16.80 3.00
C PHE A 180 3.81 15.84 2.18
N ASP A 181 3.95 15.87 0.85
CA ASP A 181 3.23 14.99 -0.07
C ASP A 181 1.71 14.93 0.22
N GLN A 182 1.05 16.10 0.36
CA GLN A 182 -0.37 16.24 0.73
C GLN A 182 -0.74 15.85 2.18
N HIS A 183 0.24 15.61 3.05
CA HIS A 183 0.03 15.17 4.43
C HIS A 183 0.61 16.13 5.44
N ARG A 184 -0.08 16.27 6.58
CA ARG A 184 0.36 17.11 7.70
C ARG A 184 0.80 16.20 8.84
N PRO A 185 2.09 16.19 9.23
CA PRO A 185 2.58 15.26 10.22
C PRO A 185 1.96 15.57 11.59
N TYR A 186 1.66 14.51 12.33
CA TYR A 186 1.32 14.64 13.74
C TYR A 186 2.61 14.72 14.57
N LEU A 187 2.72 15.76 15.41
CA LEU A 187 3.84 15.88 16.35
C LEU A 187 3.46 15.24 17.69
N PRO A 188 4.14 14.17 18.12
CA PRO A 188 3.80 13.44 19.34
C PRO A 188 4.32 14.15 20.60
N LEU A 189 3.88 15.38 20.85
CA LEU A 189 4.27 16.12 22.05
C LEU A 189 3.67 15.48 23.33
N PRO A 190 4.35 15.55 24.50
CA PRO A 190 3.89 14.87 25.71
C PRO A 190 2.43 15.16 26.11
N HIS A 191 1.98 16.42 26.02
CA HIS A 191 0.60 16.79 26.32
C HIS A 191 -0.41 16.22 25.31
N ARG A 192 -0.03 16.08 24.03
CA ARG A 192 -0.88 15.47 23.00
C ARG A 192 -0.98 13.95 23.19
N GLN A 193 0.14 13.30 23.56
CA GLN A 193 0.14 11.89 23.94
C GLN A 193 -0.78 11.62 25.14
N ARG A 194 -0.74 12.46 26.18
CA ARG A 194 -1.65 12.34 27.35
C ARG A 194 -3.12 12.47 26.96
N ARG A 195 -3.46 13.43 26.08
CA ARG A 195 -4.82 13.59 25.55
C ARG A 195 -5.28 12.37 24.76
N LEU A 196 -4.40 11.82 23.92
CA LEU A 196 -4.67 10.60 23.16
C LEU A 196 -4.93 9.41 24.09
N VAL A 197 -4.10 9.20 25.11
CA VAL A 197 -4.31 8.15 26.11
C VAL A 197 -5.66 8.30 26.82
N ALA A 198 -6.01 9.52 27.24
CA ALA A 198 -7.30 9.79 27.87
C ALA A 198 -8.48 9.52 26.93
N GLU A 199 -8.36 9.88 25.65
CA GLU A 199 -9.38 9.58 24.65
C GLU A 199 -9.57 8.08 24.45
N MET A 200 -8.48 7.32 24.34
CA MET A 200 -8.54 5.87 24.24
C MET A 200 -9.19 5.26 25.49
N ALA A 201 -8.91 5.80 26.69
CA ALA A 201 -9.51 5.33 27.94
C ALA A 201 -11.03 5.56 27.96
N ARG A 202 -11.51 6.72 27.49
CA ARG A 202 -12.95 7.02 27.37
C ARG A 202 -13.69 6.05 26.45
N ARG A 203 -12.98 5.47 25.47
CA ARG A 203 -13.50 4.45 24.54
C ARG A 203 -13.32 3.02 25.06
N GLY A 204 -13.02 2.89 26.35
CA GLY A 204 -12.79 1.62 27.05
C GLY A 204 -11.32 1.24 27.15
N GLY A 205 -10.43 1.74 26.31
CA GLY A 205 -9.02 1.31 26.20
C GLY A 205 -8.75 0.35 25.05
N VAL A 206 -7.57 -0.25 25.03
CA VAL A 206 -7.11 -1.17 23.98
C VAL A 206 -6.39 -2.37 24.57
N ASP A 207 -6.55 -3.51 23.91
CA ASP A 207 -5.85 -4.74 24.24
C ASP A 207 -4.62 -4.94 23.33
N ILE A 208 -4.64 -4.33 22.14
CA ILE A 208 -3.55 -4.33 21.16
C ILE A 208 -3.38 -2.95 20.55
N VAL A 209 -2.14 -2.50 20.39
CA VAL A 209 -1.79 -1.30 19.64
C VAL A 209 -1.03 -1.71 18.39
N HIS A 210 -1.53 -1.36 17.21
CA HIS A 210 -0.88 -1.65 15.94
C HIS A 210 -0.55 -0.35 15.18
N GLY A 211 0.73 0.01 15.15
CA GLY A 211 1.25 1.12 14.34
C GLY A 211 1.40 0.75 12.88
N HIS A 212 1.07 1.67 11.99
CA HIS A 212 1.36 1.62 10.57
C HIS A 212 2.28 2.80 10.27
N THR A 213 3.45 2.52 9.69
CA THR A 213 4.57 3.46 9.46
C THR A 213 5.40 3.80 10.72
N GLU A 214 6.44 4.60 10.54
CA GLU A 214 7.47 4.91 11.52
C GLU A 214 7.36 6.35 12.08
N PHE A 215 6.29 7.06 11.72
CA PHE A 215 6.17 8.48 11.96
C PHE A 215 5.33 8.81 13.21
N GLY A 216 4.89 10.06 13.32
CA GLY A 216 4.45 10.66 14.56
C GLY A 216 3.24 9.97 15.20
N VAL A 217 2.27 9.50 14.42
CA VAL A 217 1.11 8.77 14.95
C VAL A 217 1.55 7.42 15.49
N SER A 218 2.36 6.67 14.74
CA SER A 218 2.91 5.39 15.21
C SER A 218 3.82 5.57 16.45
N VAL A 219 4.58 6.65 16.52
CA VAL A 219 5.38 7.00 17.71
C VAL A 219 4.48 7.25 18.92
N ALA A 220 3.37 7.98 18.77
CA ALA A 220 2.42 8.23 19.86
C ALA A 220 1.64 6.97 20.26
N ALA A 221 1.46 6.01 19.36
CA ALA A 221 0.86 4.71 19.65
C ALA A 221 1.57 4.00 20.82
N ARG A 222 2.89 4.19 20.95
CA ARG A 222 3.69 3.63 22.06
C ARG A 222 3.27 4.16 23.43
N ALA A 223 2.82 5.41 23.50
CA ALA A 223 2.33 5.99 24.75
C ALA A 223 1.03 5.30 25.21
N VAL A 224 0.15 5.02 24.24
CA VAL A 224 -1.08 4.24 24.45
C VAL A 224 -0.72 2.82 24.89
N ALA A 225 0.16 2.14 24.15
CA ALA A 225 0.59 0.77 24.49
C ALA A 225 1.14 0.67 25.92
N ARG A 226 1.96 1.64 26.34
CA ARG A 226 2.47 1.71 27.72
C ARG A 226 1.37 1.97 28.74
N ALA A 227 0.47 2.91 28.49
CA ALA A 227 -0.59 3.28 29.42
C ALA A 227 -1.57 2.13 29.69
N PHE A 228 -1.92 1.35 28.67
CA PHE A 228 -2.83 0.20 28.80
C PHE A 228 -2.10 -1.13 29.04
N GLY A 229 -0.76 -1.13 29.04
CA GLY A 229 0.01 -2.36 29.15
C GLY A 229 -0.17 -3.33 27.98
N ALA A 230 -0.65 -2.83 26.83
CA ALA A 230 -0.90 -3.60 25.61
C ALA A 230 0.41 -3.83 24.82
N PRO A 231 0.54 -4.95 24.08
CA PRO A 231 1.58 -5.11 23.07
C PRO A 231 1.47 -4.03 21.99
N TYR A 232 2.63 -3.56 21.54
CA TYR A 232 2.81 -2.66 20.42
C TYR A 232 3.35 -3.45 19.21
N VAL A 233 2.50 -3.63 18.20
CA VAL A 233 2.87 -4.21 16.90
C VAL A 233 3.11 -3.07 15.92
N VAL A 234 4.04 -3.20 14.97
CA VAL A 234 4.22 -2.22 13.90
C VAL A 234 4.25 -2.89 12.52
N THR A 235 3.49 -2.37 11.56
CA THR A 235 3.66 -2.73 10.15
C THR A 235 4.52 -1.68 9.43
N MET A 236 5.61 -2.13 8.82
CA MET A 236 6.52 -1.30 8.02
C MET A 236 6.19 -1.47 6.53
N HIS A 237 5.59 -0.44 5.92
CA HIS A 237 5.06 -0.50 4.55
C HIS A 237 6.10 -0.19 3.49
N THR A 238 6.98 0.77 3.77
CA THR A 238 7.78 1.43 2.74
C THR A 238 9.26 1.08 2.89
N LEU A 239 9.91 0.81 1.76
CA LEU A 239 11.37 0.80 1.69
C LEU A 239 11.89 2.24 1.80
N MET A 240 11.83 2.83 2.99
CA MET A 240 12.11 4.26 3.19
C MET A 240 13.50 4.67 2.68
N HIS A 241 14.49 3.78 2.78
CA HIS A 241 15.83 4.02 2.27
C HIS A 241 15.88 4.26 0.75
N ARG A 242 14.94 3.69 -0.01
CA ARG A 242 14.77 3.93 -1.45
C ARG A 242 13.91 5.15 -1.71
N GLN A 243 12.75 5.21 -1.07
CA GLN A 243 11.83 6.35 -1.18
C GLN A 243 12.55 7.67 -0.94
N MET A 244 13.40 7.71 0.07
CA MET A 244 14.06 8.93 0.46
C MET A 244 15.18 9.34 -0.50
N GLU A 245 15.97 8.37 -0.99
CA GLU A 245 17.04 8.64 -1.93
C GLU A 245 16.49 9.10 -3.28
N ASP A 246 15.40 8.48 -3.74
CA ASP A 246 14.87 8.68 -5.08
C ASP A 246 13.91 9.89 -5.18
N THR A 247 13.34 10.34 -4.06
CA THR A 247 12.27 11.38 -4.06
C THR A 247 12.71 12.72 -3.47
N PHE A 248 13.73 12.77 -2.61
CA PHE A 248 14.08 14.01 -1.89
C PHE A 248 15.29 14.71 -2.51
N ALA A 249 15.23 16.04 -2.61
CA ALA A 249 16.33 16.85 -3.17
C ALA A 249 17.61 16.83 -2.30
N ASP A 250 17.48 16.69 -0.98
CA ASP A 250 18.62 16.52 -0.06
C ASP A 250 18.35 15.36 0.93
N PRO A 251 18.60 14.10 0.50
CA PRO A 251 18.37 12.93 1.32
C PRO A 251 19.18 12.95 2.63
N LEU A 252 20.39 13.51 2.62
CA LEU A 252 21.25 13.52 3.80
C LEU A 252 20.71 14.45 4.89
N ALA A 253 20.35 15.69 4.56
CA ALA A 253 19.79 16.63 5.53
C ALA A 253 18.47 16.10 6.11
N TRP A 254 17.63 15.52 5.26
CA TRP A 254 16.40 14.86 5.69
C TRP A 254 16.66 13.71 6.65
N SER A 255 17.68 12.89 6.39
CA SER A 255 17.95 11.69 7.21
C SER A 255 18.46 12.07 8.60
N ARG A 256 19.23 13.16 8.68
CA ARG A 256 19.67 13.76 9.94
C ARG A 256 18.47 14.28 10.74
N ARG A 257 17.51 14.93 10.09
CA ARG A 257 16.27 15.40 10.74
C ARG A 257 15.45 14.24 11.30
N LEU A 258 15.30 13.14 10.56
CA LEU A 258 14.60 11.94 11.04
C LEU A 258 15.27 11.34 12.27
N LEU A 259 16.59 11.20 12.27
CA LEU A 259 17.32 10.71 13.45
C LEU A 259 17.21 11.67 14.65
N THR A 260 17.27 12.98 14.42
CA THR A 260 17.07 13.98 15.49
C THR A 260 15.66 13.89 16.05
N PHE A 261 14.63 13.85 15.19
CA PHE A 261 13.24 13.64 15.61
C PHE A 261 13.09 12.36 16.43
N GLN A 262 13.66 11.25 15.96
CA GLN A 262 13.60 9.98 16.66
C GLN A 262 14.27 10.03 18.04
N ARG A 263 15.42 10.70 18.17
CA ARG A 263 16.12 10.88 19.46
C ARG A 263 15.29 11.69 20.45
N LEU A 264 14.54 12.68 19.97
CA LEU A 264 13.70 13.53 20.81
C LEU A 264 12.41 12.81 21.25
N MET A 265 11.85 11.96 20.39
CA MET A 265 10.52 11.36 20.62
C MET A 265 10.58 9.93 21.15
N LEU A 266 11.65 9.18 20.87
CA LEU A 266 11.84 7.81 21.34
C LEU A 266 12.94 7.77 22.39
N ARG A 267 12.67 7.10 23.52
CA ARG A 267 13.72 6.76 24.48
C ARG A 267 14.80 5.92 23.77
N PRO A 268 16.09 6.22 23.97
CA PRO A 268 17.16 5.43 23.40
C PRO A 268 17.09 4.00 23.94
N GLY A 269 17.07 3.02 23.03
CA GLY A 269 17.34 1.62 23.32
C GLY A 269 18.74 1.24 22.83
N PRO A 270 19.16 -0.03 23.01
CA PRO A 270 20.43 -0.50 22.47
C PRO A 270 20.41 -0.37 20.95
N ASP A 271 21.44 0.26 20.39
CA ASP A 271 21.57 0.47 18.95
C ASP A 271 22.09 -0.82 18.30
N THR A 272 21.19 -1.70 17.89
CA THR A 272 21.55 -2.97 17.24
C THR A 272 21.66 -2.88 15.74
N TYR A 273 21.56 -1.66 15.19
CA TYR A 273 21.69 -1.44 13.76
C TYR A 273 23.04 -1.91 13.22
N ARG A 274 23.00 -2.76 12.21
CA ARG A 274 24.17 -3.20 11.43
C ARG A 274 24.14 -2.52 10.06
N PRO A 275 25.20 -1.77 9.67
CA PRO A 275 25.21 -0.97 8.45
C PRO A 275 25.46 -1.81 7.18
N VAL A 276 24.72 -2.91 7.02
CA VAL A 276 24.83 -3.80 5.86
C VAL A 276 24.13 -3.18 4.65
N GLY A 277 24.84 -3.08 3.52
CA GLY A 277 24.28 -2.65 2.24
C GLY A 277 23.75 -1.20 2.21
N ALA A 278 24.21 -0.33 3.11
CA ALA A 278 23.94 1.10 3.02
C ALA A 278 24.99 1.76 2.12
N ALA A 279 24.60 2.15 0.91
CA ALA A 279 25.51 2.73 -0.08
C ALA A 279 25.85 4.20 0.22
N THR A 280 24.96 4.92 0.91
CA THR A 280 25.11 6.34 1.22
C THR A 280 24.91 6.64 2.71
N ALA A 281 25.41 7.80 3.16
CA ALA A 281 25.18 8.26 4.54
C ALA A 281 23.68 8.51 4.83
N ALA A 282 22.91 8.92 3.82
CA ALA A 282 21.46 9.05 3.93
C ALA A 282 20.80 7.70 4.16
N GLN A 283 21.12 6.69 3.34
CA GLN A 283 20.65 5.32 3.54
C GLN A 283 21.05 4.75 4.90
N HIS A 284 22.29 5.00 5.35
CA HIS A 284 22.73 4.58 6.68
C HIS A 284 21.83 5.15 7.79
N ASN A 285 21.54 6.44 7.72
CA ASN A 285 20.71 7.11 8.71
C ASN A 285 19.26 6.62 8.67
N VAL A 286 18.70 6.40 7.48
CA VAL A 286 17.33 5.88 7.31
C VAL A 286 17.21 4.45 7.81
N TRP A 287 18.17 3.57 7.49
CA TRP A 287 18.17 2.21 8.03
C TRP A 287 18.30 2.19 9.55
N ARG A 288 19.20 3.00 10.11
CA ARG A 288 19.33 3.15 11.57
C ARG A 288 18.02 3.61 12.20
N PHE A 289 17.34 4.58 11.58
CA PHE A 289 16.03 5.05 12.00
C PHE A 289 15.00 3.91 11.99
N MET A 290 14.86 3.20 10.87
CA MET A 290 13.93 2.08 10.69
C MET A 290 14.15 0.96 11.71
N VAL A 291 15.40 0.50 11.86
CA VAL A 291 15.77 -0.57 12.82
C VAL A 291 15.48 -0.15 14.26
N ARG A 292 15.79 1.10 14.63
CA ARG A 292 15.48 1.62 15.97
C ARG A 292 13.99 1.68 16.24
N HIS A 293 13.17 2.04 15.26
CA HIS A 293 11.72 2.05 15.41
C HIS A 293 11.16 0.63 15.56
N ALA A 294 11.57 -0.28 14.68
CA ALA A 294 11.19 -1.69 14.72
C ALA A 294 11.52 -2.34 16.07
N ASN A 295 12.71 -2.08 16.61
CA ASN A 295 13.16 -2.58 17.91
C ASN A 295 12.43 -2.00 19.13
N THR A 296 11.47 -1.10 18.92
CA THR A 296 10.59 -0.60 19.98
C THR A 296 9.26 -1.33 20.06
N ALA A 297 8.96 -2.19 19.09
CA ALA A 297 7.77 -3.02 19.02
C ALA A 297 7.98 -4.37 19.70
N ASP A 298 6.87 -4.96 20.15
CA ASP A 298 6.80 -6.34 20.64
C ASP A 298 6.78 -7.33 19.46
N ALA A 299 6.28 -6.92 18.28
CA ALA A 299 6.32 -7.67 17.03
C ALA A 299 6.33 -6.71 15.82
N VAL A 300 6.97 -7.14 14.73
CA VAL A 300 7.08 -6.36 13.48
C VAL A 300 6.41 -7.14 12.36
N VAL A 301 5.50 -6.48 11.65
CA VAL A 301 4.83 -7.00 10.46
C VAL A 301 5.43 -6.34 9.23
N VAL A 302 5.70 -7.13 8.20
CA VAL A 302 6.14 -6.65 6.89
C VAL A 302 5.35 -7.30 5.76
N PRO A 303 5.02 -6.56 4.68
CA PRO A 303 4.32 -7.11 3.53
C PRO A 303 5.06 -8.16 2.69
N SER A 304 6.40 -8.23 2.78
CA SER A 304 7.22 -9.12 1.95
C SER A 304 8.33 -9.81 2.74
N ARG A 305 8.74 -10.97 2.24
CA ARG A 305 9.87 -11.75 2.76
C ARG A 305 11.20 -11.04 2.50
N HIS A 306 11.41 -10.49 1.31
CA HIS A 306 12.66 -9.81 0.99
C HIS A 306 12.91 -8.63 1.94
N PHE A 307 11.85 -7.96 2.42
CA PHE A 307 12.00 -6.85 3.35
C PHE A 307 12.21 -7.34 4.79
N ALA A 308 11.56 -8.44 5.18
CA ALA A 308 11.83 -9.12 6.45
C ALA A 308 13.32 -9.48 6.58
N GLU A 309 13.89 -10.09 5.53
CA GLU A 309 15.30 -10.48 5.47
C GLU A 309 16.21 -9.26 5.59
N LYS A 310 15.94 -8.20 4.80
CA LYS A 310 16.69 -6.94 4.87
C LYS A 310 16.67 -6.33 6.28
N LEU A 311 15.54 -6.37 6.99
CA LEU A 311 15.43 -5.88 8.38
C LEU A 311 16.18 -6.77 9.37
N ALA A 312 16.08 -8.10 9.25
CA ALA A 312 16.74 -9.05 10.12
C ALA A 312 18.27 -8.90 10.04
N GLU A 313 18.83 -8.83 8.84
CA GLU A 313 20.27 -8.61 8.60
C GLU A 313 20.80 -7.34 9.26
N ARG A 314 19.94 -6.32 9.36
CA ARG A 314 20.27 -4.98 9.87
C ARG A 314 20.02 -4.84 11.37
N GLY A 315 19.65 -5.92 12.06
CA GLY A 315 19.58 -5.97 13.52
C GLY A 315 18.23 -5.61 14.13
N VAL A 316 17.14 -5.86 13.40
CA VAL A 316 15.80 -5.98 14.02
C VAL A 316 15.75 -7.25 14.87
N ARG A 317 15.31 -7.10 16.12
CA ARG A 317 15.28 -8.16 17.15
C ARG A 317 13.90 -8.74 17.44
N PRO A 318 12.80 -7.96 17.45
CA PRO A 318 11.47 -8.53 17.66
C PRO A 318 11.11 -9.56 16.57
N PRO A 319 10.17 -10.47 16.84
CA PRO A 319 9.61 -11.36 15.84
C PRO A 319 9.18 -10.59 14.58
N LEU A 320 9.66 -11.06 13.43
CA LEU A 320 9.34 -10.53 12.10
C LEU A 320 8.31 -11.45 11.44
N HIS A 321 7.15 -10.89 11.12
CA HIS A 321 6.05 -11.62 10.49
C HIS A 321 5.79 -11.09 9.08
N VAL A 322 5.88 -11.98 8.09
CA VAL A 322 5.49 -11.65 6.72
C VAL A 322 3.97 -11.79 6.60
N VAL A 323 3.27 -10.66 6.50
CA VAL A 323 1.82 -10.60 6.26
C VAL A 323 1.58 -9.80 4.98
N PRO A 324 1.49 -10.48 3.83
CA PRO A 324 1.32 -9.83 2.54
C PRO A 324 0.03 -9.01 2.47
N ASN A 325 0.09 -7.90 1.75
CA ASN A 325 -1.02 -6.97 1.60
C ASN A 325 -2.24 -7.64 0.96
N VAL A 326 -3.43 -7.12 1.29
CA VAL A 326 -4.71 -7.65 0.83
C VAL A 326 -5.57 -6.56 0.22
N THR A 327 -6.37 -6.92 -0.78
CA THR A 327 -7.44 -6.09 -1.31
C THR A 327 -8.79 -6.70 -0.98
N ALA A 328 -9.76 -5.85 -0.67
CA ALA A 328 -11.11 -6.23 -0.24
C ALA A 328 -12.15 -6.21 -1.38
N ALA A 329 -11.76 -5.76 -2.58
CA ALA A 329 -12.70 -5.08 -3.48
C ALA A 329 -12.69 -5.53 -4.94
N VAL A 330 -11.87 -6.51 -5.33
CA VAL A 330 -11.83 -6.98 -6.74
C VAL A 330 -12.73 -8.19 -6.93
N ARG A 331 -13.69 -8.09 -7.87
CA ARG A 331 -14.47 -9.24 -8.32
C ARG A 331 -13.60 -10.05 -9.27
N ARG A 332 -13.41 -11.33 -8.94
CA ARG A 332 -12.64 -12.24 -9.78
C ARG A 332 -13.28 -12.32 -11.17
N ARG A 333 -12.48 -12.09 -12.22
CA ARG A 333 -12.91 -12.37 -13.59
C ARG A 333 -13.11 -13.89 -13.72
N THR A 334 -14.35 -14.31 -13.95
CA THR A 334 -14.71 -15.72 -14.18
C THR A 334 -14.71 -16.06 -15.66
N ALA A 335 -14.93 -15.07 -16.53
CA ALA A 335 -14.88 -15.23 -17.96
C ALA A 335 -13.42 -15.32 -18.47
N PRO A 336 -13.15 -16.17 -19.48
CA PRO A 336 -11.88 -16.13 -20.19
C PRO A 336 -11.66 -14.76 -20.85
N PRO A 337 -10.40 -14.37 -21.13
CA PRO A 337 -10.12 -13.19 -21.96
C PRO A 337 -10.92 -13.28 -23.27
N GLY A 338 -11.53 -12.17 -23.69
CA GLY A 338 -12.23 -12.10 -24.97
C GLY A 338 -11.27 -12.28 -26.16
N ASP A 339 -11.86 -12.51 -27.33
CA ASP A 339 -11.22 -12.55 -28.65
C ASP A 339 -10.93 -11.16 -29.24
N GLY A 340 -11.30 -10.09 -28.53
CA GLY A 340 -11.02 -8.70 -28.91
C GLY A 340 -9.58 -8.24 -28.68
N GLU A 341 -9.31 -6.98 -29.02
CA GLU A 341 -7.99 -6.35 -28.84
C GLU A 341 -7.59 -6.38 -27.35
N PRO A 342 -6.45 -6.99 -26.98
CA PRO A 342 -6.02 -7.05 -25.59
C PRO A 342 -5.82 -5.67 -25.00
N THR A 343 -6.41 -5.47 -23.82
CA THR A 343 -6.26 -4.22 -23.05
C THR A 343 -5.14 -4.36 -22.01
N ILE A 344 -4.11 -3.52 -22.15
CA ILE A 344 -3.00 -3.36 -21.22
C ILE A 344 -3.38 -2.28 -20.21
N VAL A 345 -3.24 -2.57 -18.92
CA VAL A 345 -3.50 -1.59 -17.87
C VAL A 345 -2.24 -1.35 -17.04
N TRP A 346 -1.95 -0.07 -16.82
CA TRP A 346 -0.90 0.39 -15.94
C TRP A 346 -1.53 1.28 -14.87
N VAL A 347 -1.28 0.98 -13.60
CA VAL A 347 -1.88 1.68 -12.46
C VAL A 347 -0.79 2.09 -11.48
N GLY A 348 -0.66 3.39 -11.22
CA GLY A 348 0.31 3.91 -10.27
C GLY A 348 0.43 5.42 -10.29
N ARG A 349 1.21 5.98 -9.36
CA ARG A 349 1.57 7.40 -9.44
C ARG A 349 2.44 7.63 -10.68
N LEU A 350 2.19 8.72 -11.41
CA LEU A 350 3.03 9.13 -12.53
C LEU A 350 4.30 9.77 -11.98
N SER A 351 5.26 8.93 -11.59
CA SER A 351 6.47 9.35 -10.90
C SER A 351 7.68 8.47 -11.28
N PRO A 352 8.91 9.00 -11.15
CA PRO A 352 10.11 8.35 -11.70
C PRO A 352 10.32 6.93 -11.17
N GLU A 353 10.04 6.69 -9.89
CA GLU A 353 10.20 5.40 -9.24
C GLU A 353 9.20 4.35 -9.74
N LYS A 354 8.04 4.79 -10.24
CA LYS A 354 7.03 3.92 -10.88
C LYS A 354 7.36 3.62 -12.33
N ARG A 355 8.32 4.36 -12.92
CA ARG A 355 8.91 4.08 -14.24
C ARG A 355 7.86 4.09 -15.35
N ILE A 356 6.95 5.06 -15.32
CA ILE A 356 5.92 5.26 -16.34
C ILE A 356 6.52 5.60 -17.71
N LEU A 357 7.55 6.44 -17.78
CA LEU A 357 8.18 6.77 -19.05
C LEU A 357 8.82 5.55 -19.74
N PRO A 358 9.59 4.69 -19.04
CA PRO A 358 10.03 3.41 -19.58
C PRO A 358 8.88 2.54 -20.13
N PHE A 359 7.72 2.53 -19.46
CA PHE A 359 6.53 1.85 -19.98
C PHE A 359 6.04 2.47 -21.30
N LEU A 360 5.89 3.80 -21.38
CA LEU A 360 5.46 4.47 -22.61
C LEU A 360 6.47 4.29 -23.75
N GLN A 361 7.78 4.26 -23.45
CA GLN A 361 8.83 3.95 -24.40
C GLN A 361 8.73 2.52 -24.92
N ALA A 362 8.42 1.55 -24.05
CA ALA A 362 8.22 0.17 -24.43
C ALA A 362 7.01 -0.02 -25.35
N LEU A 363 5.92 0.73 -25.13
CA LEU A 363 4.73 0.68 -25.99
C LEU A 363 5.03 1.02 -27.45
N ARG A 364 6.05 1.85 -27.72
CA ARG A 364 6.46 2.19 -29.08
C ARG A 364 7.04 1.01 -29.87
N THR A 365 7.52 -0.03 -29.17
CA THR A 365 8.10 -1.22 -29.82
C THR A 365 7.04 -2.28 -30.10
N LEU A 366 5.79 -2.10 -29.66
CA LEU A 366 4.73 -3.04 -29.93
C LEU A 366 4.32 -2.96 -31.42
N PRO A 367 3.97 -4.11 -32.02
CA PRO A 367 3.57 -4.15 -33.42
C PRO A 367 2.19 -3.53 -33.63
N GLY A 368 2.10 -2.52 -34.51
CA GLY A 368 0.85 -2.06 -35.18
C GLY A 368 -0.40 -1.87 -34.31
N ALA A 369 -1.57 -1.88 -34.95
CA ALA A 369 -2.88 -1.87 -34.31
C ALA A 369 -3.23 -3.25 -33.71
N GLY A 370 -4.29 -3.34 -32.91
CA GLY A 370 -4.74 -4.60 -32.30
C GLY A 370 -4.46 -4.73 -30.80
N TRP A 371 -4.20 -3.64 -30.09
CA TRP A 371 -4.08 -3.57 -28.64
C TRP A 371 -4.45 -2.16 -28.14
N ARG A 372 -4.79 -2.06 -26.85
CA ARG A 372 -5.05 -0.77 -26.19
C ARG A 372 -4.28 -0.70 -24.88
N ALA A 373 -3.88 0.50 -24.46
CA ALA A 373 -3.28 0.73 -23.16
C ALA A 373 -4.01 1.84 -22.40
N GLU A 374 -4.35 1.54 -21.14
CA GLU A 374 -4.95 2.48 -20.22
C GLU A 374 -4.01 2.74 -19.05
N VAL A 375 -3.70 4.02 -18.81
CA VAL A 375 -2.81 4.48 -17.75
C VAL A 375 -3.62 5.25 -16.72
N TYR A 376 -3.67 4.72 -15.50
CA TYR A 376 -4.40 5.28 -14.37
C TYR A 376 -3.44 5.85 -13.32
N GLY A 377 -3.75 7.06 -12.86
CA GLY A 377 -3.01 7.78 -11.82
C GLY A 377 -2.59 9.19 -12.24
N GLY A 378 -2.17 9.98 -11.26
CA GLY A 378 -1.56 11.31 -11.45
C GLY A 378 -0.19 11.36 -10.80
N GLY A 379 0.54 12.45 -11.02
CA GLY A 379 1.85 12.64 -10.39
C GLY A 379 2.72 13.67 -11.09
N VAL A 380 3.95 13.82 -10.59
CA VAL A 380 4.91 14.83 -11.04
C VAL A 380 5.35 14.67 -12.51
N GLN A 381 5.20 13.48 -13.09
CA GLN A 381 5.52 13.21 -14.50
C GLN A 381 4.31 13.31 -15.44
N GLU A 382 3.17 13.84 -15.00
CA GLU A 382 1.97 13.89 -15.85
C GLU A 382 2.19 14.71 -17.13
N GLU A 383 2.78 15.90 -17.01
CA GLU A 383 3.11 16.75 -18.16
C GLU A 383 4.12 16.09 -19.10
N GLU A 384 5.15 15.46 -18.52
CA GLU A 384 6.18 14.73 -19.27
C GLU A 384 5.58 13.56 -20.07
N CYS A 385 4.64 12.82 -19.48
CA CYS A 385 3.92 11.75 -20.17
C CYS A 385 3.06 12.29 -21.33
N ARG A 386 2.38 13.43 -21.13
CA ARG A 386 1.57 14.07 -22.19
C ARG A 386 2.45 14.56 -23.34
N ALA A 387 3.56 15.21 -23.03
CA ALA A 387 4.53 15.66 -24.02
C ALA A 387 5.13 14.47 -24.80
N PHE A 388 5.44 13.38 -24.12
CA PHE A 388 5.94 12.16 -24.76
C PHE A 388 4.93 11.58 -25.78
N LEU A 389 3.65 11.51 -25.42
CA LEU A 389 2.59 11.01 -26.32
C LEU A 389 2.27 11.96 -27.46
N ALA A 390 2.42 13.27 -27.27
CA ALA A 390 2.29 14.25 -28.35
C ALA A 390 3.42 14.11 -29.38
N ALA A 391 4.66 13.88 -28.91
CA ALA A 391 5.83 13.66 -29.77
C ALA A 391 5.83 12.27 -30.44
N HIS A 392 5.15 11.28 -29.86
CA HIS A 392 5.08 9.91 -30.35
C HIS A 392 3.62 9.44 -30.41
N PRO A 393 2.88 9.81 -31.47
CA PRO A 393 1.46 9.47 -31.58
C PRO A 393 1.20 7.96 -31.47
N MET A 394 0.48 7.57 -30.42
CA MET A 394 0.07 6.20 -30.16
C MET A 394 -1.43 6.18 -29.85
N PRO A 395 -2.32 6.09 -30.86
CA PRO A 395 -3.76 6.26 -30.68
C PRO A 395 -4.41 5.21 -29.77
N GLY A 396 -3.76 4.05 -29.57
CA GLY A 396 -4.19 3.02 -28.64
C GLY A 396 -3.90 3.33 -27.16
N VAL A 397 -3.19 4.41 -26.83
CA VAL A 397 -2.75 4.73 -25.46
C VAL A 397 -3.56 5.88 -24.87
N ARG A 398 -4.15 5.67 -23.69
CA ARG A 398 -4.96 6.67 -22.99
C ARG A 398 -4.39 6.97 -21.60
N LEU A 399 -3.98 8.21 -21.37
CA LEU A 399 -3.71 8.74 -20.03
C LEU A 399 -5.05 9.18 -19.40
N LEU A 400 -5.52 8.44 -18.40
CA LEU A 400 -6.84 8.65 -17.80
C LEU A 400 -6.80 9.51 -16.53
N GLY A 401 -5.61 9.81 -16.01
CA GLY A 401 -5.40 10.60 -14.80
C GLY A 401 -5.78 9.83 -13.53
N ALA A 402 -5.79 10.53 -12.39
CA ALA A 402 -6.29 9.98 -11.14
C ALA A 402 -7.80 9.67 -11.22
N ARG A 403 -8.20 8.49 -10.76
CA ARG A 403 -9.60 8.03 -10.75
C ARG A 403 -9.99 7.49 -9.38
N PRO A 404 -11.30 7.51 -9.03
CA PRO A 404 -11.81 6.76 -7.89
C PRO A 404 -11.34 5.31 -7.93
N HIS A 405 -11.00 4.76 -6.75
CA HIS A 405 -10.43 3.41 -6.68
C HIS A 405 -11.34 2.35 -7.28
N ALA A 406 -12.66 2.47 -7.09
CA ALA A 406 -13.65 1.57 -7.70
C ALA A 406 -13.56 1.52 -9.24
N ASP A 407 -13.28 2.64 -9.89
CA ASP A 407 -13.14 2.71 -11.35
C ASP A 407 -11.86 1.99 -11.82
N VAL A 408 -10.78 2.12 -11.04
CA VAL A 408 -9.52 1.40 -11.29
C VAL A 408 -9.71 -0.10 -11.14
N LEU A 409 -10.43 -0.55 -10.11
CA LEU A 409 -10.75 -1.96 -9.93
C LEU A 409 -11.61 -2.50 -11.08
N ALA A 410 -12.63 -1.75 -11.51
CA ALA A 410 -13.44 -2.11 -12.66
C ALA A 410 -12.63 -2.16 -13.97
N ALA A 411 -11.61 -1.32 -14.11
CA ALA A 411 -10.68 -1.37 -15.24
C ALA A 411 -9.80 -2.63 -15.20
N LEU A 412 -9.24 -2.97 -14.03
CA LEU A 412 -8.48 -4.21 -13.83
C LEU A 412 -9.34 -5.45 -14.11
N GLU A 413 -10.62 -5.45 -13.74
CA GLU A 413 -11.54 -6.56 -14.03
C GLU A 413 -11.80 -6.76 -15.53
N ARG A 414 -11.68 -5.70 -16.34
CA ARG A 414 -11.90 -5.75 -17.79
C ARG A 414 -10.61 -5.88 -18.61
N ALA A 415 -9.45 -5.56 -18.02
CA ALA A 415 -8.17 -5.63 -18.70
C ALA A 415 -7.75 -7.07 -19.01
N ASP A 416 -6.73 -7.21 -19.86
CA ASP A 416 -6.15 -8.51 -20.24
C ASP A 416 -4.71 -8.67 -19.80
N ILE A 417 -4.01 -7.57 -19.54
CA ILE A 417 -2.60 -7.56 -19.09
C ILE A 417 -2.43 -6.43 -18.07
N ALA A 418 -1.90 -6.73 -16.89
CA ALA A 418 -1.45 -5.71 -15.95
C ALA A 418 0.07 -5.51 -16.04
N VAL A 419 0.52 -4.26 -15.94
CA VAL A 419 1.94 -3.91 -16.07
C VAL A 419 2.46 -3.21 -14.82
N ILE A 420 3.57 -3.72 -14.28
CA ILE A 420 4.22 -3.26 -13.06
C ILE A 420 5.70 -2.95 -13.37
N THR A 421 6.00 -1.69 -13.63
CA THR A 421 7.33 -1.28 -14.12
C THR A 421 8.30 -0.81 -13.05
N SER A 422 7.85 -0.62 -11.81
CA SER A 422 8.71 -0.31 -10.66
C SER A 422 9.82 -1.35 -10.50
N HIS A 423 11.01 -0.93 -10.05
CA HIS A 423 12.15 -1.82 -9.86
C HIS A 423 13.03 -1.38 -8.67
N GLY A 424 13.21 -2.25 -7.69
CA GLY A 424 14.02 -2.03 -6.50
C GLY A 424 13.42 -1.03 -5.50
N PHE A 425 12.15 -0.65 -5.68
CA PHE A 425 11.49 0.42 -4.93
C PHE A 425 10.32 -0.08 -4.08
N ASP A 426 9.48 -0.94 -4.66
CA ASP A 426 8.26 -1.39 -4.02
C ASP A 426 8.51 -2.54 -3.05
N ASN A 427 7.64 -2.64 -2.05
CA ASN A 427 7.66 -3.70 -1.04
C ASN A 427 6.63 -4.78 -1.41
N HIS A 428 5.35 -4.41 -1.36
CA HIS A 428 4.26 -5.21 -1.90
C HIS A 428 3.14 -4.28 -2.40
N PRO A 429 3.25 -3.78 -3.64
CA PRO A 429 2.39 -2.70 -4.12
C PRO A 429 0.95 -3.18 -4.32
N MET A 430 -0.02 -2.35 -3.93
CA MET A 430 -1.45 -2.68 -4.08
C MET A 430 -1.85 -2.96 -5.54
N ALA A 431 -1.20 -2.32 -6.52
CA ALA A 431 -1.43 -2.60 -7.95
C ALA A 431 -1.15 -4.08 -8.31
N VAL A 432 -0.13 -4.71 -7.71
CA VAL A 432 0.15 -6.14 -7.87
C VAL A 432 -0.96 -6.96 -7.19
N VAL A 433 -1.30 -6.62 -5.95
CA VAL A 433 -2.35 -7.32 -5.17
C VAL A 433 -3.68 -7.32 -5.93
N GLU A 434 -4.06 -6.17 -6.48
CA GLU A 434 -5.31 -5.97 -7.22
C GLU A 434 -5.29 -6.66 -8.58
N ALA A 435 -4.17 -6.61 -9.32
CA ALA A 435 -4.01 -7.36 -10.57
C ALA A 435 -4.10 -8.88 -10.36
N VAL A 436 -3.47 -9.40 -9.30
CA VAL A 436 -3.56 -10.82 -8.90
C VAL A 436 -5.00 -11.17 -8.53
N ALA A 437 -5.68 -10.34 -7.75
CA ALA A 437 -7.07 -10.55 -7.35
C ALA A 437 -8.04 -10.52 -8.54
N ALA A 438 -7.79 -9.67 -9.54
CA ALA A 438 -8.52 -9.64 -10.81
C ALA A 438 -8.26 -10.90 -11.65
N GLY A 439 -7.18 -11.64 -11.36
CA GLY A 439 -6.79 -12.83 -12.10
C GLY A 439 -6.09 -12.49 -13.42
N LEU A 440 -5.42 -11.33 -13.50
CA LEU A 440 -4.72 -10.88 -14.69
C LEU A 440 -3.34 -11.55 -14.83
N PRO A 441 -2.87 -11.83 -16.06
CA PRO A 441 -1.46 -12.05 -16.29
C PRO A 441 -0.70 -10.74 -16.07
N ILE A 442 0.50 -10.83 -15.49
CA ILE A 442 1.29 -9.66 -15.12
C ILE A 442 2.55 -9.57 -15.99
N LEU A 443 2.92 -8.38 -16.43
CA LEU A 443 4.30 -8.07 -16.77
C LEU A 443 4.92 -7.28 -15.62
N ALA A 444 6.08 -7.72 -15.14
CA ALA A 444 6.78 -7.06 -14.04
C ALA A 444 8.27 -6.92 -14.33
N CYS A 445 8.89 -5.89 -13.78
CA CYS A 445 10.33 -5.67 -13.90
C CYS A 445 11.13 -6.17 -12.69
N ASP A 446 10.49 -6.24 -11.51
CA ASP A 446 11.18 -6.46 -10.24
C ASP A 446 11.05 -7.90 -9.74
N PRO A 447 12.16 -8.67 -9.64
CA PRO A 447 12.13 -10.03 -9.08
C PRO A 447 11.83 -10.06 -7.58
N ASP A 448 12.06 -8.97 -6.83
CA ASP A 448 11.85 -8.94 -5.37
C ASP A 448 10.34 -8.99 -5.02
N LEU A 449 9.42 -8.69 -5.96
CA LEU A 449 7.96 -8.69 -5.75
C LEU A 449 7.32 -10.09 -5.71
N SER A 450 8.05 -11.08 -5.19
CA SER A 450 7.74 -12.50 -5.24
C SER A 450 6.41 -12.92 -4.59
N GLU A 451 5.87 -12.09 -3.68
CA GLU A 451 4.57 -12.33 -3.04
C GLU A 451 3.42 -12.27 -4.05
N GLY A 452 3.54 -11.46 -5.11
CA GLY A 452 2.49 -11.29 -6.12
C GLY A 452 2.94 -11.55 -7.57
N VAL A 453 4.25 -11.62 -7.81
CA VAL A 453 4.87 -11.86 -9.12
C VAL A 453 5.64 -13.18 -9.06
N THR A 454 5.21 -14.16 -9.86
CA THR A 454 5.76 -15.52 -9.89
C THR A 454 5.90 -16.00 -11.32
N PRO A 455 6.74 -17.03 -11.60
CA PRO A 455 6.82 -17.62 -12.94
C PRO A 455 5.48 -18.16 -13.47
N ASP A 456 4.56 -18.51 -12.57
CA ASP A 456 3.24 -19.05 -12.90
C ASP A 456 2.25 -17.99 -13.38
N ASN A 457 2.46 -16.72 -13.06
CA ASN A 457 1.47 -15.65 -13.31
C ASN A 457 2.03 -14.39 -13.99
N ALA A 458 3.36 -14.30 -14.14
CA ALA A 458 4.00 -13.14 -14.70
C ALA A 458 5.05 -13.46 -15.76
N VAL A 459 5.21 -12.52 -16.70
CA VAL A 459 6.44 -12.38 -17.50
C VAL A 459 7.32 -11.37 -16.77
N LEU A 460 8.45 -11.85 -16.24
CA LEU A 460 9.46 -11.00 -15.64
C LEU A 460 10.44 -10.50 -16.72
N THR A 461 10.70 -9.20 -16.75
CA THR A 461 11.62 -8.57 -17.71
C THR A 461 12.70 -7.77 -17.00
N ALA A 462 13.80 -7.46 -17.70
CA ALA A 462 14.68 -6.38 -17.27
C ALA A 462 13.92 -5.04 -17.27
N PRO A 463 14.36 -4.03 -16.50
CA PRO A 463 13.62 -2.78 -16.34
C PRO A 463 13.80 -1.80 -17.51
N ASP A 464 14.56 -2.15 -18.55
CA ASP A 464 14.74 -1.30 -19.73
C ASP A 464 13.55 -1.38 -20.71
N PRO A 465 13.27 -0.31 -21.48
CA PRO A 465 12.11 -0.27 -22.37
C PRO A 465 12.08 -1.38 -23.42
N ALA A 466 13.23 -1.84 -23.91
CA ALA A 466 13.27 -2.87 -24.95
C ALA A 466 12.85 -4.24 -24.40
N ALA A 467 13.34 -4.61 -23.21
CA ALA A 467 12.93 -5.84 -22.53
C ALA A 467 11.44 -5.81 -22.15
N ILE A 468 10.94 -4.69 -21.63
CA ILE A 468 9.50 -4.49 -21.34
C ILE A 468 8.68 -4.67 -22.63
N GLY A 469 9.11 -4.04 -23.72
CA GLY A 469 8.42 -4.10 -25.02
C GLY A 469 8.39 -5.50 -25.62
N ALA A 470 9.48 -6.27 -25.49
CA ALA A 470 9.54 -7.67 -25.89
C ALA A 470 8.58 -8.55 -25.06
N GLY A 471 8.54 -8.34 -23.74
CA GLY A 471 7.61 -9.03 -22.85
C GLY A 471 6.15 -8.73 -23.18
N LEU A 472 5.81 -7.46 -23.41
CA LEU A 472 4.47 -7.03 -23.83
C LEU A 472 4.10 -7.60 -25.20
N THR A 473 5.02 -7.62 -26.15
CA THR A 473 4.78 -8.22 -27.48
C THR A 473 4.39 -9.69 -27.39
N ARG A 474 5.06 -10.46 -26.52
CA ARG A 474 4.69 -11.86 -26.26
C ARG A 474 3.29 -11.96 -25.69
N LEU A 475 2.99 -11.16 -24.67
CA LEU A 475 1.68 -11.18 -24.02
C LEU A 475 0.55 -10.75 -24.95
N VAL A 476 0.77 -9.77 -25.84
CA VAL A 476 -0.23 -9.31 -26.82
C VAL A 476 -0.48 -10.40 -27.89
N ARG A 477 0.57 -11.06 -28.38
CA ARG A 477 0.46 -12.03 -29.47
C ARG A 477 -0.01 -13.43 -29.06
N ASP A 478 0.15 -13.79 -27.79
CA ASP A 478 -0.13 -15.16 -27.31
C ASP A 478 -1.29 -15.18 -26.28
N PRO A 479 -2.54 -15.37 -26.74
CA PRO A 479 -3.69 -15.57 -25.86
C PRO A 479 -3.56 -16.80 -24.94
N GLY A 480 -2.84 -17.85 -25.37
CA GLY A 480 -2.62 -19.06 -24.58
C GLY A 480 -1.71 -18.81 -23.39
N LEU A 481 -0.64 -18.04 -23.60
CA LEU A 481 0.22 -17.55 -22.52
C LEU A 481 -0.56 -16.67 -21.55
N ARG A 482 -1.37 -15.72 -22.05
CA ARG A 482 -2.24 -14.89 -21.19
C ARG A 482 -3.17 -15.76 -20.34
N ALA A 483 -3.83 -16.75 -20.93
CA ALA A 483 -4.74 -17.64 -20.22
C ALA A 483 -4.01 -18.47 -19.13
N THR A 484 -2.81 -18.95 -19.43
CA THR A 484 -1.96 -19.72 -18.51
C THR A 484 -1.56 -18.86 -17.30
N LEU A 485 -1.02 -17.68 -17.54
CA LEU A 485 -0.57 -16.76 -16.50
C LEU A 485 -1.76 -16.20 -15.68
N ALA A 486 -2.89 -15.92 -16.33
CA ALA A 486 -4.14 -15.57 -15.65
C ALA A 486 -4.60 -16.67 -14.69
N ALA A 487 -4.48 -17.95 -15.10
CA ALA A 487 -4.75 -19.09 -14.22
C ALA A 487 -3.80 -19.14 -13.02
N GLY A 488 -2.52 -18.80 -13.22
CA GLY A 488 -1.54 -18.60 -12.15
C GLY A 488 -1.97 -17.54 -11.14
N SER A 489 -2.33 -16.34 -11.62
CA SER A 489 -2.82 -15.26 -10.75
C SER A 489 -4.06 -15.68 -9.98
N ARG A 490 -4.99 -16.40 -10.62
CA ARG A 490 -6.17 -16.98 -9.97
C ARG A 490 -5.82 -18.00 -8.87
N ARG A 491 -4.78 -18.83 -9.05
CA ARG A 491 -4.29 -19.73 -7.98
C ARG A 491 -3.62 -18.96 -6.85
N LEU A 492 -2.86 -17.92 -7.19
CA LEU A 492 -2.16 -17.08 -6.22
C LEU A 492 -3.13 -16.27 -5.36
N ALA A 493 -4.16 -15.67 -5.96
CA ALA A 493 -5.20 -14.91 -5.26
C ALA A 493 -5.88 -15.71 -4.13
N ALA A 494 -6.07 -17.02 -4.32
CA ALA A 494 -6.65 -17.90 -3.30
C ALA A 494 -5.77 -18.05 -2.04
N ARG A 495 -4.50 -17.64 -2.10
CA ARG A 495 -3.56 -17.63 -0.96
C ARG A 495 -3.59 -16.31 -0.18
N TYR A 496 -4.17 -15.25 -0.75
CA TYR A 496 -4.20 -13.89 -0.20
C TYR A 496 -5.62 -13.34 -0.04
N THR A 497 -6.55 -14.18 0.43
CA THR A 497 -7.91 -13.74 0.72
C THR A 497 -7.96 -12.90 2.00
N GLY A 498 -9.03 -12.12 2.17
CA GLY A 498 -9.27 -11.32 3.37
C GLY A 498 -9.29 -12.16 4.65
N GLU A 499 -9.86 -13.37 4.58
CA GLU A 499 -9.91 -14.31 5.71
C GLU A 499 -8.50 -14.73 6.12
N ARG A 500 -7.66 -15.14 5.16
CA ARG A 500 -6.28 -15.56 5.44
C ARG A 500 -5.42 -14.41 5.95
N PHE A 501 -5.66 -13.20 5.45
CA PHE A 501 -4.99 -11.99 5.96
C PHE A 501 -5.33 -11.74 7.43
N ALA A 502 -6.63 -11.78 7.77
CA ALA A 502 -7.08 -11.58 9.13
C ALA A 502 -6.56 -12.69 10.08
N GLU A 503 -6.59 -13.96 9.65
CA GLU A 503 -6.04 -15.09 10.41
C GLU A 503 -4.54 -14.92 10.72
N ARG A 504 -3.76 -14.42 9.76
CA ARG A 504 -2.33 -14.13 9.96
C ARG A 504 -2.13 -13.00 10.96
N LEU A 505 -2.90 -11.92 10.88
CA LEU A 505 -2.82 -10.83 11.87
C LEU A 505 -3.24 -11.28 13.27
N GLU A 506 -4.32 -12.04 13.38
CA GLU A 506 -4.76 -12.64 14.66
C GLU A 506 -3.68 -13.53 15.27
N ALA A 507 -2.90 -14.26 14.46
CA ALA A 507 -1.78 -15.04 14.95
C ALA A 507 -0.67 -14.16 15.55
N VAL A 508 -0.28 -13.07 14.87
CA VAL A 508 0.69 -12.09 15.38
C VAL A 508 0.19 -11.48 16.70
N TYR A 509 -1.08 -11.12 16.75
CA TYR A 509 -1.73 -10.57 17.95
C TYR A 509 -1.72 -11.52 19.13
N ARG A 510 -2.02 -12.80 18.89
CA ARG A 510 -1.99 -13.84 19.92
C ARG A 510 -0.58 -14.04 20.48
N GLU A 511 0.43 -14.07 19.61
CA GLU A 511 1.83 -14.20 20.00
C GLU A 511 2.29 -12.99 20.84
N ALA A 512 1.99 -11.77 20.40
CA ALA A 512 2.36 -10.56 21.12
C ALA A 512 1.67 -10.45 22.50
N LEU A 513 0.41 -10.86 22.60
CA LEU A 513 -0.32 -10.94 23.88
C LEU A 513 0.29 -11.99 24.82
N ALA A 514 0.68 -13.16 24.30
CA ALA A 514 1.30 -14.21 25.08
C ALA A 514 2.69 -13.78 25.62
N GLY A 515 3.53 -13.18 24.77
CA GLY A 515 4.87 -12.70 25.17
C GLY A 515 4.84 -11.61 26.27
N ARG A 516 3.78 -10.79 26.30
CA ARG A 516 3.57 -9.81 27.38
C ARG A 516 3.17 -10.43 28.72
N ARG A 517 2.39 -11.52 28.69
CA ARG A 517 1.98 -12.24 29.91
C ARG A 517 3.19 -12.90 30.57
N THR A 518 4.05 -13.53 29.79
CA THR A 518 5.28 -14.17 30.30
C THR A 518 6.28 -13.17 30.86
N ALA A 519 6.46 -12.02 30.19
CA ALA A 519 7.33 -10.94 30.68
C ALA A 519 6.85 -10.36 32.02
N ARG A 520 5.53 -10.28 32.25
CA ARG A 520 4.95 -9.80 33.52
C ARG A 520 5.07 -10.83 34.65
N SER A 521 4.95 -12.12 34.35
CA SER A 521 5.06 -13.19 35.36
C SER A 521 6.49 -13.45 35.82
N GLY A 522 7.50 -13.10 35.01
CA GLY A 522 8.92 -13.23 35.37
C GLY A 522 9.54 -12.00 36.04
N SER A 523 8.75 -10.95 36.27
CA SER A 523 9.18 -9.70 36.95
C SER A 523 8.60 -9.54 38.37
N LEU A 524 7.87 -10.55 38.84
CA LEU A 524 7.42 -10.73 40.22
C LEU A 524 8.34 -11.75 40.88
#